data_AF-A0A834AZF8-F1
#
_entry.id   AF-A0A834AZF8-F1
#
_cell.length_a   1.000
_cell.length_b   1.000
_cell.length_c   1.000
_cell.angle_alpha   90.00
_cell.angle_beta   90.00
_cell.angle_gamma   90.00
#
_symmetry.space_group_name_H-M   'P 1'
#
loop_
_entity.id
_entity.type
_entity.pdbx_description
1 polymer ?
#
loop_
_entity_poly.entity_id
_entity_poly.type
_entity_poly.pdbx_seq_one_letter_code
_entity_poly.pdbx_strand_id
1 'polypeptide(L)'
;MLSRLLKEHQAKQNERKELQEKRRREAITAATCLTEALVDHLNVGVAQAYMNQRKLDHEVKTLQVQAAQFAKQTGQWIGMVENFNQALKEIGDVENWARSIELDMRTIATALDFLQGRNQTGSRPGPGSGALPSHVRMTSPSLVLSRVMSLDQPQLPPADRLAPAMWLPLLLGVLLWATLWLLRDQQSLPVSDAFVFITGCDSGFGRLLALRLDQRGFQVLASCLTPSGAEDLQQVASSRLHTTLLDVTDPQSVQRAAKWVETHVGETGLFGLVNNAGVAGAIGPTPWLTQDDFHQVLNVNTLGPIRVTLALLPLLQQARGRVVNISSVLGRLAANGGGYCVSKFGLEAFSDSLRRDMAPFGVQVSIVEPGFFRTPATNLESLENALQACWARLPPATQALYGDDFLAKYLKVQQRVMNLICDPDLTKVSRCLEHALTARHPRTRYSPGWDAKLLWLPASYLPASLVDAVLTRVLPKPAQAAY
;
A
#
# COMPACT_ATOMS: atom_id res chain seq x y z
N MET A 1 -29.18 90.36 -37.28
CA MET A 1 -28.10 89.36 -37.09
C MET A 1 -27.95 88.93 -35.62
N LEU A 2 -27.81 89.86 -34.67
CA LEU A 2 -27.66 89.57 -33.23
C LEU A 2 -28.82 88.76 -32.60
N SER A 3 -30.08 89.12 -32.90
CA SER A 3 -31.26 88.40 -32.35
C SER A 3 -31.32 86.92 -32.76
N ARG A 4 -30.86 86.59 -33.98
CA ARG A 4 -30.82 85.21 -34.47
C ARG A 4 -29.73 84.39 -33.76
N LEU A 5 -28.54 84.98 -33.60
CA LEU A 5 -27.43 84.37 -32.85
C LEU A 5 -27.79 84.13 -31.38
N LEU A 6 -28.52 85.06 -30.77
CA LEU A 6 -28.96 84.92 -29.37
C LEU A 6 -29.99 83.80 -29.21
N LYS A 7 -30.94 83.66 -30.14
CA LYS A 7 -31.89 82.54 -30.17
C LYS A 7 -31.20 81.19 -30.38
N GLU A 8 -30.24 81.10 -31.32
CA GLU A 8 -29.47 79.87 -31.55
C GLU A 8 -28.61 79.49 -30.34
N HIS A 9 -28.02 80.47 -29.65
CA HIS A 9 -27.27 80.22 -28.43
C HIS A 9 -28.16 79.72 -27.28
N GLN A 10 -29.35 80.33 -27.08
CA GLN A 10 -30.32 79.88 -26.09
C GLN A 10 -30.84 78.47 -26.38
N ALA A 11 -31.12 78.14 -27.65
CA ALA A 11 -31.54 76.80 -28.05
C ALA A 11 -30.45 75.75 -27.74
N LYS A 12 -29.19 76.04 -28.10
CA LYS A 12 -28.05 75.14 -27.77
C LYS A 12 -27.82 75.01 -26.27
N GLN A 13 -28.05 76.06 -25.48
CA GLN A 13 -27.96 75.98 -24.02
C GLN A 13 -29.07 75.09 -23.43
N ASN A 14 -30.30 75.20 -23.92
CA ASN A 14 -31.41 74.35 -23.48
C ASN A 14 -31.16 72.88 -23.85
N GLU A 15 -30.71 72.61 -25.08
CA GLU A 15 -30.38 71.25 -25.52
C GLU A 15 -29.26 70.61 -24.66
N ARG A 16 -28.22 71.40 -24.33
CA ARG A 16 -27.17 70.95 -23.40
C ARG A 16 -27.71 70.64 -22.01
N LYS A 17 -28.63 71.47 -21.51
CA LYS A 17 -29.26 71.27 -20.19
C LYS A 17 -30.12 70.02 -20.17
N GLU A 18 -30.93 69.79 -21.20
CA GLU A 18 -31.74 68.58 -21.35
C GLU A 18 -30.87 67.32 -21.46
N LEU A 19 -29.78 67.37 -22.24
CA LEU A 19 -28.83 66.26 -22.35
C LEU A 19 -28.14 65.98 -21.01
N GLN A 20 -27.79 67.02 -20.26
CA GLN A 20 -27.17 66.88 -18.94
C GLN A 20 -28.16 66.29 -17.92
N GLU A 21 -29.43 66.71 -17.94
CA GLU A 21 -30.48 66.13 -17.10
C GLU A 21 -30.77 64.67 -17.45
N LYS A 22 -30.78 64.32 -18.75
CA LYS A 22 -30.93 62.95 -19.21
C LYS A 22 -29.79 62.05 -18.72
N ARG A 23 -28.53 62.49 -18.93
CA ARG A 23 -27.34 61.76 -18.43
C ARG A 23 -27.34 61.63 -16.91
N ARG A 24 -27.80 62.67 -16.19
CA ARG A 24 -27.93 62.62 -14.72
C ARG A 24 -28.95 61.57 -14.30
N ARG A 25 -30.10 61.49 -14.96
CA ARG A 25 -31.12 60.46 -14.68
C ARG A 25 -30.60 59.06 -14.97
N GLU A 26 -29.95 58.85 -16.11
CA GLU A 26 -29.34 57.56 -16.48
C GLU A 26 -28.27 57.14 -15.47
N ALA A 27 -27.42 58.07 -15.02
CA ALA A 27 -26.41 57.79 -14.00
C ALA A 27 -27.03 57.42 -12.64
N ILE A 28 -28.11 58.09 -12.24
CA ILE A 28 -28.85 57.76 -11.00
C ILE A 28 -29.45 56.35 -11.10
N THR A 29 -30.13 56.03 -12.21
CA THR A 29 -30.73 54.70 -12.41
C THR A 29 -29.67 53.60 -12.40
N ALA A 30 -28.53 53.81 -13.08
CA ALA A 30 -27.44 52.85 -13.09
C ALA A 30 -26.83 52.66 -11.69
N ALA A 31 -26.66 53.74 -10.92
CA ALA A 31 -26.18 53.67 -9.54
C ALA A 31 -27.16 52.90 -8.63
N THR A 32 -28.47 53.15 -8.75
CA THR A 32 -29.50 52.43 -7.99
C THR A 32 -29.50 50.94 -8.32
N CYS A 33 -29.44 50.59 -9.60
CA CYS A 33 -29.39 49.19 -10.05
C CYS A 33 -28.14 48.46 -9.53
N LEU A 34 -26.98 49.14 -9.54
CA LEU A 34 -25.75 48.59 -8.96
C LEU A 34 -25.90 48.36 -7.45
N THR A 35 -26.49 49.31 -6.71
CA THR A 35 -26.70 49.14 -5.27
C THR A 35 -27.65 48.00 -4.94
N GLU A 36 -28.74 47.82 -5.71
CA GLU A 36 -29.66 46.70 -5.53
C GLU A 36 -28.96 45.36 -5.79
N ALA A 37 -28.22 45.25 -6.90
CA ALA A 37 -27.47 44.04 -7.23
C ALA A 37 -26.39 43.70 -6.18
N LEU A 38 -25.70 44.71 -5.64
CA LEU A 38 -24.72 44.52 -4.57
C LEU A 38 -25.39 44.04 -3.27
N VAL A 39 -26.53 44.62 -2.90
CA VAL A 39 -27.28 44.20 -1.70
C VAL A 39 -27.77 42.76 -1.85
N ASP A 40 -28.32 42.39 -3.01
CA ASP A 40 -28.77 41.03 -3.26
C ASP A 40 -27.63 40.02 -3.21
N HIS A 41 -26.50 40.32 -3.85
CA HIS A 41 -25.32 39.45 -3.81
C HIS A 41 -24.79 39.27 -2.38
N LEU A 42 -24.77 40.35 -1.58
CA LEU A 42 -24.29 40.31 -0.21
C LEU A 42 -25.26 39.53 0.71
N ASN A 43 -26.57 39.71 0.52
CA ASN A 43 -27.61 38.97 1.26
C ASN A 43 -27.53 37.46 0.98
N VAL A 44 -27.39 37.06 -0.29
CA VAL A 44 -27.23 35.65 -0.66
C VAL A 44 -25.93 35.08 -0.09
N GLY A 45 -24.83 35.83 -0.17
CA GLY A 45 -23.55 35.42 0.40
C GLY A 45 -23.60 35.21 1.92
N VAL A 46 -24.26 36.12 2.65
CA VAL A 46 -24.45 36.02 4.11
C VAL A 46 -25.36 34.85 4.47
N ALA A 47 -26.45 34.62 3.73
CA ALA A 47 -27.33 33.48 3.96
C ALA A 47 -26.60 32.14 3.75
N GLN A 48 -25.77 32.04 2.69
CA GLN A 48 -24.96 30.86 2.42
C GLN A 48 -23.89 30.64 3.51
N ALA A 49 -23.23 31.71 3.96
CA ALA A 49 -22.26 31.63 5.05
C ALA A 49 -22.90 31.12 6.35
N TYR A 50 -24.12 31.59 6.67
CA TYR A 50 -24.87 31.13 7.84
C TYR A 50 -25.25 29.64 7.74
N MET A 51 -25.69 29.17 6.58
CA MET A 51 -25.97 27.74 6.35
C MET A 51 -24.70 26.88 6.48
N ASN A 52 -23.57 27.34 5.93
CA ASN A 52 -22.30 26.66 6.06
C ASN A 52 -21.83 26.59 7.52
N GLN A 53 -22.00 27.66 8.28
CA GLN A 53 -21.68 27.68 9.72
C GLN A 53 -22.52 26.66 10.49
N ARG A 54 -23.84 26.60 10.27
CA ARG A 54 -24.70 25.59 10.94
C ARG A 54 -24.32 24.16 10.57
N LYS A 55 -23.91 23.92 9.32
CA LYS A 55 -23.44 22.60 8.89
C LYS A 55 -22.14 22.21 9.59
N LEU A 56 -21.18 23.12 9.67
CA LEU A 56 -19.93 22.91 10.39
C LEU A 56 -20.17 22.64 11.88
N ASP A 57 -21.06 23.39 12.54
CA ASP A 57 -21.41 23.15 13.95
C ASP A 57 -22.01 21.75 14.18
N HIS A 58 -22.80 21.25 13.22
CA HIS A 58 -23.36 19.90 13.28
C HIS A 58 -22.29 18.82 13.09
N GLU A 59 -21.38 19.02 12.13
CA GLU A 59 -20.24 18.11 11.89
C GLU A 59 -19.30 18.07 13.10
N VAL A 60 -18.98 19.21 13.71
CA VAL A 60 -18.16 19.30 14.92
C VAL A 60 -18.79 18.53 16.08
N LYS A 61 -20.10 18.68 16.31
CA LYS A 61 -20.81 17.91 17.35
C LYS A 61 -20.76 16.40 17.07
N THR A 62 -20.90 16.00 15.81
CA THR A 62 -20.84 14.59 15.42
C THR A 62 -19.44 14.01 15.65
N LEU A 63 -18.41 14.76 15.26
CA LEU A 63 -17.01 14.39 15.50
C LEU A 63 -16.70 14.28 16.99
N GLN A 64 -17.22 15.20 17.82
CA GLN A 64 -17.03 15.15 19.27
C GLN A 64 -17.65 13.87 19.88
N VAL A 65 -18.85 13.48 19.45
CA VAL A 65 -19.49 12.24 19.90
C VAL A 65 -18.70 11.01 19.45
N GLN A 66 -18.23 10.99 18.20
CA GLN A 66 -17.41 9.89 17.67
C GLN A 66 -16.07 9.79 18.40
N ALA A 67 -15.40 10.91 18.68
CA ALA A 67 -14.16 10.94 19.44
C ALA A 67 -14.34 10.40 20.87
N ALA A 68 -15.45 10.74 21.53
CA ALA A 68 -15.78 10.20 22.85
C ALA A 68 -16.05 8.68 22.81
N GLN A 69 -16.74 8.18 21.77
CA GLN A 69 -16.94 6.75 21.57
C GLN A 69 -15.60 6.03 21.32
N PHE A 70 -14.73 6.60 20.50
CA PHE A 70 -13.41 6.05 20.22
C PHE A 70 -12.54 5.99 21.48
N ALA A 71 -12.54 7.05 22.29
CA ALA A 71 -11.83 7.05 23.57
C ALA A 71 -12.30 5.93 24.51
N LYS A 72 -13.62 5.69 24.56
CA LYS A 72 -14.20 4.59 25.34
C LYS A 72 -13.77 3.21 24.81
N GLN A 73 -13.77 3.02 23.49
CA GLN A 73 -13.31 1.77 22.87
C GLN A 73 -11.82 1.51 23.12
N THR A 74 -10.99 2.55 23.03
CA THR A 74 -9.56 2.46 23.35
C THR A 74 -9.33 2.03 24.79
N GLY A 75 -10.09 2.59 25.75
CA GLY A 75 -10.03 2.14 27.14
C GLY A 75 -10.40 0.66 27.32
N GLN A 76 -11.42 0.17 26.60
CA GLN A 76 -11.78 -1.25 26.61
C GLN A 76 -10.66 -2.13 26.03
N TRP A 77 -10.00 -1.68 24.96
CA TRP A 77 -8.90 -2.40 24.33
C TRP A 77 -7.67 -2.49 25.25
N ILE A 78 -7.32 -1.38 25.92
CA ILE A 78 -6.25 -1.35 26.92
C ILE A 78 -6.54 -2.36 28.03
N GLY A 79 -7.76 -2.37 28.59
CA GLY A 79 -8.14 -3.34 29.61
C GLY A 79 -8.06 -4.80 29.13
N MET A 80 -8.42 -5.07 27.88
CA MET A 80 -8.28 -6.41 27.29
C MET A 80 -6.80 -6.84 27.16
N VAL A 81 -5.92 -5.91 26.78
CA VAL A 81 -4.47 -6.16 26.69
C VAL A 81 -3.86 -6.37 28.07
N GLU A 82 -4.27 -5.60 29.08
CA GLU A 82 -3.83 -5.79 30.46
C GLU A 82 -4.27 -7.16 31.00
N ASN A 83 -5.52 -7.55 30.77
CA ASN A 83 -6.03 -8.87 31.15
C ASN A 83 -5.28 -10.00 30.42
N PHE A 84 -4.97 -9.83 29.13
CA PHE A 84 -4.19 -10.79 28.37
C PHE A 84 -2.75 -10.91 28.89
N ASN A 85 -2.12 -9.79 29.24
CA ASN A 85 -0.78 -9.77 29.84
C ASN A 85 -0.77 -10.44 31.22
N GLN A 86 -1.83 -10.26 32.00
CA GLN A 86 -2.00 -10.94 33.28
C GLN A 86 -2.14 -12.46 33.08
N ALA A 87 -2.95 -12.91 32.12
CA ALA A 87 -3.07 -14.33 31.78
C ALA A 87 -1.74 -14.91 31.27
N LEU A 88 -0.96 -14.15 30.50
CA LEU A 88 0.39 -14.57 30.09
C LEU A 88 1.36 -14.71 31.26
N LYS A 89 1.27 -13.84 32.27
CA LYS A 89 2.06 -13.99 33.51
C LYS A 89 1.68 -15.25 34.27
N GLU A 90 0.40 -15.57 34.36
CA GLU A 90 -0.09 -16.82 34.96
C GLU A 90 0.42 -18.06 34.19
N ILE A 91 0.50 -17.98 32.86
CA ILE A 91 1.11 -19.04 32.03
C ILE A 91 2.63 -19.11 32.23
N GLY A 92 3.30 -17.97 32.42
CA GLY A 92 4.73 -17.93 32.77
C GLY A 92 5.03 -18.57 34.12
N ASP A 93 4.06 -18.60 35.04
CA ASP A 93 4.17 -19.24 36.35
C ASP A 93 4.03 -20.78 36.28
N VAL A 94 3.69 -21.35 35.12
CA VAL A 94 3.66 -22.81 34.88
C VAL A 94 5.03 -23.44 35.11
N GLU A 95 6.13 -22.72 34.86
CA GLU A 95 7.49 -23.21 35.15
C GLU A 95 7.75 -23.31 36.67
N ASN A 96 7.21 -22.37 37.46
CA ASN A 96 7.29 -22.43 38.92
C ASN A 96 6.37 -23.52 39.48
N TRP A 97 5.17 -23.70 38.92
CA TRP A 97 4.30 -24.81 39.27
C TRP A 97 4.95 -26.16 38.95
N ALA A 98 5.60 -26.29 37.81
CA ALA A 98 6.35 -27.49 37.44
C ALA A 98 7.51 -27.77 38.42
N ARG A 99 8.28 -26.75 38.81
CA ARG A 99 9.33 -26.89 39.84
C ARG A 99 8.78 -27.25 41.20
N SER A 100 7.65 -26.67 41.61
CA SER A 100 7.00 -27.00 42.89
C SER A 100 6.49 -28.44 42.90
N ILE A 101 5.85 -28.88 41.81
CA ILE A 101 5.37 -30.26 41.64
C ILE A 101 6.55 -31.24 41.64
N GLU A 102 7.68 -30.90 41.00
CA GLU A 102 8.89 -31.72 41.02
C GLU A 102 9.46 -31.85 42.44
N LEU A 103 9.47 -30.76 43.22
CA LEU A 103 9.96 -30.73 44.59
C LEU A 103 9.07 -31.55 45.54
N ASP A 104 7.75 -31.45 45.37
CA ASP A 104 6.77 -32.25 46.11
C ASP A 104 6.89 -33.73 45.78
N MET A 105 7.04 -34.09 44.49
CA MET A 105 7.25 -35.48 44.06
C MET A 105 8.54 -36.08 44.65
N ARG A 106 9.63 -35.31 44.73
CA ARG A 106 10.88 -35.76 45.38
C ARG A 106 10.70 -36.01 46.88
N THR A 107 9.93 -35.15 47.55
CA THR A 107 9.62 -35.27 48.98
C THR A 107 8.76 -36.51 49.26
N ILE A 108 7.76 -36.78 48.42
CA ILE A 108 6.92 -37.99 48.51
C ILE A 108 7.76 -39.24 48.28
N ALA A 109 8.64 -39.24 47.27
CA ALA A 109 9.53 -40.37 46.99
C ALA A 109 10.46 -40.67 48.17
N THR A 110 11.10 -39.65 48.77
CA THR A 110 11.96 -39.86 49.94
C THR A 110 11.20 -40.35 51.16
N ALA A 111 9.97 -39.89 51.39
CA ALA A 111 9.13 -40.39 52.48
C ALA A 111 8.73 -41.86 52.26
N LEU A 112 8.44 -42.26 51.02
CA LEU A 112 8.13 -43.64 50.66
C LEU A 112 9.34 -44.56 50.83
N ASP A 113 10.53 -44.13 50.41
CA ASP A 113 11.79 -44.88 50.61
C ASP A 113 12.11 -45.05 52.10
N PHE A 114 11.87 -44.03 52.92
CA PHE A 114 12.02 -44.14 54.38
C PHE A 114 11.06 -45.16 54.99
N LEU A 115 9.82 -45.23 54.51
CA LEU A 115 8.83 -46.22 54.95
C LEU A 115 9.18 -47.64 54.46
N GLN A 116 9.69 -47.78 53.24
CA GLN A 116 10.16 -49.07 52.72
C GLN A 116 11.42 -49.56 53.45
N GLY A 117 12.35 -48.65 53.78
CA GLY A 117 13.52 -48.96 54.60
C GLY A 117 13.15 -49.45 56.00
N ARG A 118 12.09 -48.89 56.60
CA ARG A 118 11.52 -49.36 57.88
C ARG A 118 10.91 -50.76 57.79
N ASN A 119 10.29 -51.10 56.65
CA ASN A 119 9.75 -52.44 56.41
C ASN A 119 10.83 -53.51 56.17
N GLN A 120 12.03 -53.12 55.71
CA GLN A 120 13.16 -54.05 55.58
C GLN A 120 13.92 -54.29 56.89
N THR A 121 13.85 -53.36 57.85
CA THR A 121 14.36 -53.56 59.22
C THR A 121 13.26 -54.02 60.17
N GLY A 122 12.62 -55.13 59.85
CA GLY A 122 11.76 -55.87 60.78
C GLY A 122 12.61 -56.68 61.75
N SER A 123 13.00 -56.11 62.89
CA SER A 123 13.35 -56.90 64.08
C SER A 123 13.03 -56.16 65.37
N ARG A 124 12.14 -56.76 66.16
CA ARG A 124 11.82 -56.39 67.57
C ARG A 124 13.02 -56.71 68.48
N PRO A 125 13.19 -55.95 69.56
CA PRO A 125 13.17 -56.54 70.91
C PRO A 125 12.18 -55.78 71.81
N GLY A 126 11.34 -56.40 72.65
CA GLY A 126 11.69 -57.03 73.93
C GLY A 126 11.51 -56.01 75.08
N PRO A 127 10.66 -56.22 76.10
CA PRO A 127 10.26 -55.17 77.05
C PRO A 127 11.26 -55.03 78.21
N GLY A 128 11.68 -53.81 78.56
CA GLY A 128 12.49 -53.56 79.75
C GLY A 128 13.07 -52.15 79.87
N SER A 129 12.71 -51.48 80.96
CA SER A 129 13.37 -50.36 81.65
C SER A 129 13.80 -49.10 80.88
N GLY A 130 13.08 -48.00 81.14
CA GLY A 130 13.61 -46.81 81.82
C GLY A 130 14.80 -46.04 81.22
N ALA A 131 14.56 -44.74 81.05
CA ALA A 131 15.51 -43.61 81.01
C ALA A 131 15.88 -43.04 79.62
N LEU A 132 15.71 -41.71 79.53
CA LEU A 132 16.13 -40.84 78.44
C LEU A 132 17.64 -40.92 78.17
N PRO A 133 18.11 -40.71 76.93
CA PRO A 133 19.50 -40.44 76.66
C PRO A 133 19.80 -38.93 76.71
N SER A 134 20.73 -38.57 77.57
CA SER A 134 21.50 -37.33 77.52
C SER A 134 22.80 -37.57 76.73
N HIS A 135 23.17 -36.58 75.92
CA HIS A 135 24.51 -36.28 75.38
C HIS A 135 25.30 -37.33 74.56
N VAL A 136 25.45 -37.06 73.26
CA VAL A 136 26.73 -37.23 72.51
C VAL A 136 26.77 -36.15 71.41
N ARG A 137 27.37 -34.98 71.66
CA ARG A 137 28.75 -34.55 71.32
C ARG A 137 29.16 -34.73 69.85
N MET A 138 29.36 -33.57 69.21
CA MET A 138 29.88 -33.34 67.86
C MET A 138 31.21 -34.07 67.57
N THR A 139 31.33 -34.64 66.38
CA THR A 139 32.61 -34.89 65.71
C THR A 139 32.61 -34.28 64.30
N SER A 140 33.41 -33.22 64.16
CA SER A 140 34.09 -32.64 62.99
C SER A 140 33.61 -32.92 61.54
N PRO A 141 33.29 -31.87 60.75
CA PRO A 141 32.86 -31.95 59.34
C PRO A 141 34.00 -32.09 58.31
N SER A 142 35.17 -32.61 58.67
CA SER A 142 36.33 -32.68 57.76
C SER A 142 36.48 -34.00 56.99
N LEU A 143 35.72 -35.04 57.34
CA LEU A 143 35.78 -36.36 56.69
C LEU A 143 34.64 -36.64 55.69
N VAL A 144 33.64 -35.74 55.62
CA VAL A 144 32.52 -35.85 54.66
C VAL A 144 32.86 -35.16 53.33
N LEU A 145 33.75 -34.17 53.32
CA LEU A 145 34.11 -33.44 52.10
C LEU A 145 34.93 -34.25 51.09
N SER A 146 35.73 -35.24 51.53
CA SER A 146 36.54 -36.07 50.61
C SER A 146 35.72 -37.17 49.92
N ARG A 147 34.54 -37.51 50.44
CA ARG A 147 33.64 -38.53 49.87
C ARG A 147 32.51 -37.96 49.01
N VAL A 148 32.26 -36.64 49.10
CA VAL A 148 31.28 -35.93 48.27
C VAL A 148 31.91 -35.37 46.99
N MET A 149 33.24 -35.25 46.93
CA MET A 149 33.97 -34.84 45.70
C MET A 149 34.25 -35.99 44.71
N SER A 150 33.79 -37.22 44.97
CA SER A 150 33.98 -38.38 44.09
C SER A 150 32.68 -39.00 43.58
N LEU A 151 31.57 -38.26 43.59
CA LEU A 151 30.34 -38.67 42.90
C LEU A 151 30.39 -38.15 41.46
N ASP A 152 30.43 -39.10 40.53
CA ASP A 152 30.37 -38.90 39.08
C ASP A 152 29.44 -37.74 38.71
N GLN A 153 30.00 -36.68 38.11
CA GLN A 153 29.20 -35.77 37.33
C GLN A 153 28.55 -36.60 36.20
N PRO A 154 27.22 -36.56 36.01
CA PRO A 154 26.65 -37.10 34.79
C PRO A 154 27.26 -36.32 33.63
N GLN A 155 28.09 -36.98 32.82
CA GLN A 155 28.59 -36.43 31.58
C GLN A 155 27.37 -36.08 30.71
N LEU A 156 27.00 -34.80 30.69
CA LEU A 156 26.16 -34.26 29.63
C LEU A 156 26.84 -34.62 28.31
N PRO A 157 26.13 -35.24 27.34
CA PRO A 157 26.72 -35.55 26.05
C PRO A 157 27.27 -34.25 25.45
N PRO A 158 28.46 -34.27 24.81
CA PRO A 158 29.04 -33.07 24.25
C PRO A 158 28.05 -32.44 23.28
N ALA A 159 27.76 -31.14 23.47
CA ALA A 159 26.83 -30.34 22.66
C ALA A 159 27.10 -30.46 21.15
N ASP A 160 28.33 -30.84 20.78
CA ASP A 160 28.80 -31.04 19.41
C ASP A 160 28.13 -32.21 18.67
N ARG A 161 27.47 -33.16 19.36
CA ARG A 161 26.81 -34.33 18.70
C ARG A 161 25.31 -34.15 18.43
N LEU A 162 24.66 -33.14 19.03
CA LEU A 162 23.21 -32.90 18.86
C LEU A 162 22.90 -31.88 17.75
N ALA A 163 23.84 -30.98 17.44
CA ALA A 163 23.65 -29.94 16.43
C ALA A 163 23.28 -30.49 15.03
N PRO A 164 24.02 -31.45 14.41
CA PRO A 164 23.68 -31.93 13.06
C PRO A 164 22.35 -32.70 12.99
N ALA A 165 21.92 -33.32 14.10
CA ALA A 165 20.67 -34.09 14.17
C ALA A 165 19.42 -33.20 14.21
N MET A 166 19.52 -31.94 14.66
CA MET A 166 18.40 -30.99 14.67
C MET A 166 18.19 -30.26 13.34
N TRP A 167 19.26 -30.07 12.55
CA TRP A 167 19.16 -29.39 11.26
C TRP A 167 18.47 -30.23 10.19
N LEU A 168 18.63 -31.56 10.23
CA LEU A 168 18.03 -32.47 9.26
C LEU A 168 16.48 -32.43 9.24
N PRO A 169 15.76 -32.59 10.38
CA PRO A 169 14.31 -32.46 10.39
C PRO A 169 13.83 -31.04 10.05
N LEU A 170 14.60 -30.01 10.40
CA LEU A 170 14.27 -28.63 10.03
C LEU A 170 14.39 -28.40 8.52
N LEU A 171 15.47 -28.90 7.89
CA LEU A 171 15.65 -28.89 6.43
C LEU A 171 14.54 -29.68 5.73
N LEU A 172 14.22 -30.88 6.22
CA LEU A 172 13.13 -31.69 5.69
C LEU A 172 11.77 -30.99 5.84
N GLY A 173 11.53 -30.32 6.96
CA GLY A 173 10.33 -29.51 7.19
C GLY A 173 10.23 -28.33 6.23
N VAL A 174 11.32 -27.59 6.02
CA VAL A 174 11.39 -26.48 5.05
C VAL A 174 11.18 -26.97 3.62
N LEU A 175 11.82 -28.09 3.24
CA LEU A 175 11.65 -28.69 1.92
C LEU A 175 10.22 -29.19 1.70
N LEU A 176 9.62 -29.83 2.70
CA LEU A 176 8.22 -30.27 2.64
C LEU A 176 7.28 -29.07 2.49
N TRP A 177 7.46 -28.03 3.31
CA TRP A 177 6.68 -26.80 3.22
C TRP A 177 6.84 -26.13 1.85
N ALA A 178 8.07 -26.00 1.34
CA ALA A 178 8.33 -25.43 0.03
C ALA A 178 7.68 -26.25 -1.09
N THR A 179 7.73 -27.59 -1.00
CA THR A 179 7.10 -28.49 -1.97
C THR A 179 5.58 -28.35 -1.94
N LEU A 180 4.97 -28.36 -0.75
CA LEU A 180 3.53 -28.15 -0.59
C LEU A 180 3.09 -26.76 -1.08
N TRP A 181 3.91 -25.74 -0.84
CA TRP A 181 3.67 -24.38 -1.33
C TRP A 181 3.73 -24.34 -2.86
N LEU A 182 4.73 -24.96 -3.50
CA LEU A 182 4.83 -25.05 -4.95
C LEU A 182 3.66 -25.81 -5.57
N LEU A 183 3.27 -26.95 -4.98
CA LEU A 183 2.12 -27.73 -5.44
C LEU A 183 0.82 -26.93 -5.32
N ARG A 184 0.65 -26.16 -4.23
CA ARG A 184 -0.49 -25.28 -4.04
C ARG A 184 -0.53 -24.14 -5.05
N ASP A 185 0.62 -23.53 -5.33
CA ASP A 185 0.75 -22.39 -6.24
C ASP A 185 0.50 -22.80 -7.70
N GLN A 186 0.86 -24.02 -8.10
CA GLN A 186 0.63 -24.54 -9.44
C GLN A 186 -0.85 -24.83 -9.76
N GLN A 187 -1.74 -24.86 -8.75
CA GLN A 187 -3.15 -25.13 -9.00
C GLN A 187 -3.82 -23.93 -9.67
N SER A 188 -4.35 -24.13 -10.87
CA SER A 188 -5.15 -23.14 -11.59
C SER A 188 -6.63 -23.53 -11.61
N LEU A 189 -7.49 -22.53 -11.75
CA LEU A 189 -8.88 -22.71 -12.14
C LEU A 189 -8.94 -23.25 -13.58
N PRO A 190 -9.99 -24.02 -13.92
CA PRO A 190 -10.20 -24.44 -15.30
C PRO A 190 -10.37 -23.23 -16.21
N VAL A 191 -10.01 -23.39 -17.49
CA VAL A 191 -10.29 -22.39 -18.52
C VAL A 191 -11.78 -22.12 -18.55
N SER A 192 -12.16 -20.84 -18.59
CA SER A 192 -13.53 -20.38 -18.45
C SER A 192 -13.80 -19.26 -19.44
N ASP A 193 -15.00 -19.21 -20.00
CA ASP A 193 -15.53 -18.07 -20.77
C ASP A 193 -15.89 -16.87 -19.86
N ALA A 194 -15.18 -16.72 -18.73
CA ALA A 194 -15.42 -15.67 -17.76
C ALA A 194 -14.92 -14.31 -18.25
N PHE A 195 -15.57 -13.24 -17.79
CA PHE A 195 -15.26 -11.88 -18.20
C PHE A 195 -14.11 -11.26 -17.39
N VAL A 196 -13.13 -10.69 -18.09
CA VAL A 196 -12.03 -9.93 -17.48
C VAL A 196 -11.96 -8.53 -18.09
N PHE A 197 -12.07 -7.52 -17.24
CA PHE A 197 -11.89 -6.12 -17.62
C PHE A 197 -10.46 -5.65 -17.35
N ILE A 198 -9.82 -5.05 -18.35
CA ILE A 198 -8.42 -4.58 -18.25
C ILE A 198 -8.37 -3.11 -18.64
N THR A 199 -7.77 -2.27 -17.80
CA THR A 199 -7.58 -0.85 -18.12
C THR A 199 -6.24 -0.56 -18.81
N GLY A 200 -6.21 0.36 -19.77
CA GLY A 200 -4.96 0.83 -20.40
C GLY A 200 -4.34 -0.18 -21.38
N CYS A 201 -5.13 -0.67 -22.33
CA CYS A 201 -4.74 -1.71 -23.29
C CYS A 201 -4.14 -1.17 -24.60
N ASP A 202 -3.89 0.14 -24.70
CA ASP A 202 -3.28 0.76 -25.89
C ASP A 202 -1.91 0.12 -26.21
N SER A 203 -1.12 -0.22 -25.18
CA SER A 203 0.22 -0.80 -25.33
C SER A 203 0.67 -1.58 -24.08
N GLY A 204 1.93 -2.05 -24.09
CA GLY A 204 2.61 -2.57 -22.90
C GLY A 204 1.94 -3.80 -22.28
N PHE A 205 1.89 -3.83 -20.95
CA PHE A 205 1.39 -4.98 -20.19
C PHE A 205 -0.10 -5.24 -20.41
N GLY A 206 -0.91 -4.18 -20.45
CA GLY A 206 -2.37 -4.28 -20.67
C GLY A 206 -2.68 -4.97 -22.00
N ARG A 207 -2.08 -4.48 -23.10
CA ARG A 207 -2.23 -5.07 -24.44
C ARG A 207 -1.79 -6.54 -24.47
N LEU A 208 -0.62 -6.83 -23.90
CA LEU A 208 -0.07 -8.20 -23.87
C LEU A 208 -0.96 -9.15 -23.06
N LEU A 209 -1.47 -8.71 -21.92
CA LEU A 209 -2.39 -9.50 -21.11
C LEU A 209 -3.72 -9.75 -21.84
N ALA A 210 -4.29 -8.71 -22.46
CA ALA A 210 -5.55 -8.80 -23.18
C ALA A 210 -5.51 -9.88 -24.28
N LEU A 211 -4.49 -9.84 -25.14
CA LEU A 211 -4.28 -10.84 -26.19
C LEU A 211 -4.02 -12.24 -25.64
N ARG A 212 -3.32 -12.33 -24.50
CA ARG A 212 -3.00 -13.61 -23.87
C ARG A 212 -4.23 -14.27 -23.26
N LEU A 213 -5.11 -13.50 -22.62
CA LEU A 213 -6.37 -14.00 -22.07
C LEU A 213 -7.35 -14.38 -23.18
N ASP A 214 -7.40 -13.60 -24.27
CA ASP A 214 -8.18 -13.90 -25.47
C ASP A 214 -7.77 -15.27 -26.06
N GLN A 215 -6.46 -15.50 -26.24
CA GLN A 215 -5.93 -16.80 -26.68
C GLN A 215 -6.20 -17.95 -25.70
N ARG A 216 -6.41 -17.65 -24.42
CA ARG A 216 -6.75 -18.63 -23.38
C ARG A 216 -8.26 -18.89 -23.28
N GLY A 217 -9.10 -18.20 -24.06
CA GLY A 217 -10.54 -18.43 -24.11
C GLY A 217 -11.37 -17.57 -23.16
N PHE A 218 -10.78 -16.57 -22.48
CA PHE A 218 -11.53 -15.62 -21.67
C PHE A 218 -12.32 -14.64 -22.55
N GLN A 219 -13.40 -14.08 -21.99
CA GLN A 219 -14.09 -12.94 -22.57
C GLN A 219 -13.40 -11.66 -22.08
N VAL A 220 -12.65 -11.01 -22.96
CA VAL A 220 -11.77 -9.88 -22.59
C VAL A 220 -12.45 -8.56 -22.91
N LEU A 221 -12.67 -7.76 -21.89
CA LEU A 221 -13.19 -6.40 -22.00
C LEU A 221 -12.01 -5.43 -21.83
N ALA A 222 -11.44 -4.98 -22.95
CA ALA A 222 -10.20 -4.20 -22.95
C ALA A 222 -10.49 -2.70 -23.10
N SER A 223 -10.13 -1.89 -22.11
CA SER A 223 -10.27 -0.44 -22.23
C SER A 223 -8.98 0.21 -22.74
N CYS A 224 -9.11 1.15 -23.67
CA CYS A 224 -8.00 1.96 -24.19
C CYS A 224 -8.28 3.45 -23.95
N LEU A 225 -7.22 4.24 -23.80
CA LEU A 225 -7.35 5.70 -23.71
C LEU A 225 -7.63 6.31 -25.08
N THR A 226 -7.04 5.75 -26.13
CA THR A 226 -7.10 6.28 -27.50
C THR A 226 -7.97 5.44 -28.43
N PRO A 227 -8.71 6.06 -29.36
CA PRO A 227 -9.46 5.34 -30.40
C PRO A 227 -8.57 4.44 -31.25
N SER A 228 -7.40 4.92 -31.67
CA SER A 228 -6.45 4.12 -32.46
C SER A 228 -5.97 2.89 -31.69
N GLY A 229 -5.65 3.03 -30.39
CA GLY A 229 -5.25 1.90 -29.55
C GLY A 229 -6.34 0.83 -29.43
N ALA A 230 -7.61 1.26 -29.34
CA ALA A 230 -8.76 0.37 -29.33
C ALA A 230 -8.94 -0.36 -30.67
N GLU A 231 -8.93 0.37 -31.78
CA GLU A 231 -9.08 -0.19 -33.13
C GLU A 231 -7.95 -1.17 -33.45
N ASP A 232 -6.69 -0.78 -33.20
CA ASP A 232 -5.51 -1.61 -33.43
C ASP A 232 -5.51 -2.89 -32.58
N LEU A 233 -6.11 -2.84 -31.38
CA LEU A 233 -6.27 -4.03 -30.53
C LEU A 233 -7.39 -4.94 -31.06
N GLN A 234 -8.53 -4.36 -31.41
CA GLN A 234 -9.69 -5.09 -31.92
C GLN A 234 -9.38 -5.83 -33.24
N GLN A 235 -8.55 -5.23 -34.10
CA GLN A 235 -8.15 -5.83 -35.39
C GLN A 235 -7.34 -7.13 -35.27
N VAL A 236 -6.56 -7.28 -34.21
CA VAL A 236 -5.67 -8.45 -34.02
C VAL A 236 -6.24 -9.49 -33.06
N ALA A 237 -7.38 -9.20 -32.42
CA ALA A 237 -7.98 -10.05 -31.41
C ALA A 237 -9.12 -10.92 -31.97
N SER A 238 -9.50 -11.95 -31.22
CA SER A 238 -10.64 -12.80 -31.57
C SER A 238 -11.99 -12.14 -31.25
N SER A 239 -13.09 -12.82 -31.59
CA SER A 239 -14.45 -12.36 -31.26
C SER A 239 -14.76 -12.31 -29.76
N ARG A 240 -13.87 -12.84 -28.89
CA ARG A 240 -14.02 -12.79 -27.42
C ARG A 240 -13.45 -11.53 -26.79
N LEU A 241 -12.68 -10.74 -27.54
CA LEU A 241 -12.14 -9.49 -27.06
C LEU A 241 -12.96 -8.33 -27.61
N HIS A 242 -13.43 -7.47 -26.72
CA HIS A 242 -14.15 -6.25 -27.06
C HIS A 242 -13.43 -5.05 -26.46
N THR A 243 -13.30 -3.98 -27.25
CA THR A 243 -12.66 -2.75 -26.81
C THR A 243 -13.64 -1.64 -26.44
N THR A 244 -13.28 -0.84 -25.44
CA THR A 244 -14.01 0.39 -25.09
C THR A 244 -13.04 1.55 -24.79
N LEU A 245 -13.53 2.78 -24.86
CA LEU A 245 -12.75 3.96 -24.47
C LEU A 245 -12.89 4.23 -22.97
N LEU A 246 -11.77 4.43 -22.29
CA LEU A 246 -11.75 4.79 -20.88
C LEU A 246 -10.60 5.75 -20.57
N ASP A 247 -10.98 6.92 -20.07
CA ASP A 247 -10.10 7.79 -19.30
C ASP A 247 -10.41 7.59 -17.80
N VAL A 248 -9.46 7.00 -17.06
CA VAL A 248 -9.61 6.71 -15.63
C VAL A 248 -9.64 7.97 -14.75
N THR A 249 -9.29 9.12 -15.32
CA THR A 249 -9.31 10.42 -14.63
C THR A 249 -10.68 11.09 -14.71
N ASP A 250 -11.50 10.74 -15.71
CA ASP A 250 -12.85 11.27 -15.90
C ASP A 250 -13.91 10.36 -15.25
N PRO A 251 -14.60 10.80 -14.19
CA PRO A 251 -15.67 10.02 -13.57
C PRO A 251 -16.78 9.63 -14.55
N GLN A 252 -17.11 10.46 -15.55
CA GLN A 252 -18.15 10.13 -16.51
C GLN A 252 -17.71 9.03 -17.48
N SER A 253 -16.45 9.07 -17.94
CA SER A 253 -15.84 8.00 -18.72
C SER A 253 -15.86 6.67 -17.96
N VAL A 254 -15.48 6.68 -16.67
CA VAL A 254 -15.53 5.49 -15.80
C VAL A 254 -16.96 4.94 -15.70
N GLN A 255 -17.97 5.80 -15.51
CA GLN A 255 -19.37 5.35 -15.42
C GLN A 255 -19.88 4.75 -16.74
N ARG A 256 -19.52 5.34 -17.89
CA ARG A 256 -19.87 4.78 -19.21
C ARG A 256 -19.22 3.41 -19.41
N ALA A 257 -17.94 3.27 -19.07
CA ALA A 257 -17.25 1.99 -19.17
C ALA A 257 -17.84 0.95 -18.21
N ALA A 258 -18.19 1.33 -16.98
CA ALA A 258 -18.81 0.43 -16.02
C ALA A 258 -20.17 -0.10 -16.50
N LYS A 259 -21.03 0.77 -17.04
CA LYS A 259 -22.30 0.37 -17.64
C LYS A 259 -22.12 -0.52 -18.88
N TRP A 260 -21.09 -0.24 -19.68
CA TRP A 260 -20.74 -1.07 -20.82
C TRP A 260 -20.28 -2.47 -20.37
N VAL A 261 -19.46 -2.57 -19.32
CA VAL A 261 -19.07 -3.85 -18.70
C VAL A 261 -20.29 -4.59 -18.16
N GLU A 262 -21.17 -3.92 -17.41
CA GLU A 262 -22.42 -4.47 -16.89
C GLU A 262 -23.27 -5.12 -17.99
N THR A 263 -23.37 -4.46 -19.15
CA THR A 263 -24.13 -4.97 -20.31
C THR A 263 -23.54 -6.27 -20.88
N HIS A 264 -22.21 -6.46 -20.82
CA HIS A 264 -21.55 -7.66 -21.34
C HIS A 264 -21.61 -8.82 -20.35
N VAL A 265 -21.40 -8.55 -19.05
CA VAL A 265 -21.29 -9.60 -18.04
C VAL A 265 -22.65 -10.10 -17.54
N GLY A 266 -23.68 -9.24 -17.55
CA GLY A 266 -25.01 -9.57 -17.07
C GLY A 266 -25.02 -10.19 -15.67
N GLU A 267 -25.81 -11.25 -15.48
CA GLU A 267 -25.97 -11.91 -14.18
C GLU A 267 -24.75 -12.72 -13.72
N THR A 268 -23.78 -12.97 -14.60
CA THR A 268 -22.56 -13.71 -14.22
C THR A 268 -21.60 -12.85 -13.40
N GLY A 269 -21.69 -11.52 -13.51
CA GLY A 269 -20.78 -10.58 -12.89
C GLY A 269 -19.37 -10.58 -13.51
N LEU A 270 -18.49 -9.77 -12.93
CA LEU A 270 -17.13 -9.57 -13.45
C LEU A 270 -16.14 -10.48 -12.72
N PHE A 271 -15.60 -11.49 -13.41
CA PHE A 271 -14.64 -12.42 -12.82
C PHE A 271 -13.29 -11.78 -12.51
N GLY A 272 -12.81 -10.88 -13.38
CA GLY A 272 -11.51 -10.23 -13.20
C GLY A 272 -11.53 -8.75 -13.53
N LEU A 273 -10.89 -7.94 -12.69
CA LEU A 273 -10.52 -6.55 -12.95
C LEU A 273 -9.00 -6.42 -12.87
N VAL A 274 -8.38 -5.88 -13.91
CA VAL A 274 -6.95 -5.56 -13.92
C VAL A 274 -6.78 -4.05 -14.09
N ASN A 275 -6.41 -3.38 -13.00
CA ASN A 275 -6.06 -1.97 -13.02
C ASN A 275 -4.60 -1.82 -13.49
N ASN A 276 -4.43 -1.67 -14.81
CA ASN A 276 -3.13 -1.53 -15.45
C ASN A 276 -2.83 -0.09 -15.91
N ALA A 277 -3.85 0.71 -16.23
CA ALA A 277 -3.66 2.09 -16.69
C ALA A 277 -2.76 2.88 -15.72
N GLY A 278 -1.73 3.53 -16.27
CA GLY A 278 -0.78 4.30 -15.48
C GLY A 278 0.22 5.08 -16.32
N VAL A 279 0.77 6.13 -15.71
CA VAL A 279 1.76 7.04 -16.30
C VAL A 279 2.97 7.19 -15.39
N ALA A 280 4.14 7.44 -15.96
CA ALA A 280 5.35 7.76 -15.19
C ALA A 280 5.28 9.20 -14.64
N GLY A 281 4.78 10.12 -15.47
CA GLY A 281 4.75 11.56 -15.20
C GLY A 281 6.14 12.20 -15.17
N ALA A 282 6.21 13.42 -14.65
CA ALA A 282 7.47 14.10 -14.44
C ALA A 282 8.25 13.45 -13.28
N ILE A 283 9.47 13.01 -13.57
CA ILE A 283 10.40 12.40 -12.61
C ILE A 283 11.65 13.26 -12.60
N GLY A 284 12.11 13.66 -11.42
CA GLY A 284 13.32 14.46 -11.26
C GLY A 284 13.54 14.88 -9.81
N PRO A 285 14.61 15.65 -9.52
CA PRO A 285 14.80 16.26 -8.21
C PRO A 285 13.56 17.04 -7.76
N THR A 286 13.15 16.87 -6.51
CA THR A 286 11.92 17.48 -5.97
C THR A 286 11.81 18.99 -6.22
N PRO A 287 12.88 19.81 -6.09
CA PRO A 287 12.78 21.24 -6.37
C PRO A 287 12.46 21.61 -7.83
N TRP A 288 12.47 20.65 -8.76
CA TRP A 288 12.15 20.84 -10.19
C TRP A 288 10.67 20.64 -10.49
N LEU A 289 9.93 20.09 -9.53
CA LEU A 289 8.57 19.61 -9.72
C LEU A 289 7.56 20.59 -9.13
N THR A 290 6.40 20.68 -9.77
CA THR A 290 5.25 21.45 -9.28
C THR A 290 4.23 20.54 -8.63
N GLN A 291 3.30 21.11 -7.86
CA GLN A 291 2.19 20.35 -7.29
C GLN A 291 1.35 19.63 -8.38
N ASP A 292 1.18 20.27 -9.53
CA ASP A 292 0.44 19.71 -10.66
C ASP A 292 1.09 18.44 -11.22
N ASP A 293 2.43 18.37 -11.22
CA ASP A 293 3.17 17.17 -11.63
C ASP A 293 2.82 15.97 -10.72
N PHE A 294 2.59 16.21 -9.42
CA PHE A 294 2.12 15.17 -8.49
C PHE A 294 0.65 14.84 -8.72
N HIS A 295 -0.21 15.85 -8.83
CA HIS A 295 -1.66 15.68 -9.04
C HIS A 295 -1.95 14.84 -10.27
N GLN A 296 -1.29 15.10 -11.39
CA GLN A 296 -1.51 14.37 -12.64
C GLN A 296 -1.27 12.86 -12.45
N VAL A 297 -0.13 12.50 -11.85
CA VAL A 297 0.26 11.10 -11.68
C VAL A 297 -0.64 10.41 -10.64
N LEU A 298 -0.94 11.07 -9.52
CA LEU A 298 -1.84 10.55 -8.50
C LEU A 298 -3.26 10.32 -9.04
N ASN A 299 -3.75 11.25 -9.87
CA ASN A 299 -5.09 11.19 -10.43
C ASN A 299 -5.27 9.97 -11.36
N VAL A 300 -4.23 9.60 -12.12
CA VAL A 300 -4.22 8.41 -12.97
C VAL A 300 -3.91 7.15 -12.16
N ASN A 301 -2.75 7.09 -11.50
CA ASN A 301 -2.19 5.85 -10.97
C ASN A 301 -2.80 5.40 -9.64
N THR A 302 -3.40 6.32 -8.87
CA THR A 302 -4.00 6.03 -7.56
C THR A 302 -5.50 6.19 -7.62
N LEU A 303 -5.98 7.40 -7.95
CA LEU A 303 -7.41 7.68 -7.97
C LEU A 303 -8.13 6.96 -9.13
N GLY A 304 -7.45 6.74 -10.26
CA GLY A 304 -8.00 5.98 -11.40
C GLY A 304 -8.41 4.55 -11.01
N PRO A 305 -7.49 3.70 -10.53
CA PRO A 305 -7.83 2.37 -10.01
C PRO A 305 -8.92 2.40 -8.92
N ILE A 306 -8.91 3.39 -8.03
CA ILE A 306 -9.96 3.56 -7.02
C ILE A 306 -11.33 3.77 -7.67
N ARG A 307 -11.45 4.75 -8.59
CA ARG A 307 -12.72 5.05 -9.29
C ARG A 307 -13.24 3.85 -10.05
N VAL A 308 -12.39 3.19 -10.83
CA VAL A 308 -12.77 2.02 -11.64
C VAL A 308 -13.20 0.87 -10.73
N THR A 309 -12.43 0.58 -9.67
CA THR A 309 -12.75 -0.50 -8.74
C THR A 309 -14.07 -0.26 -8.03
N LEU A 310 -14.32 0.96 -7.54
CA LEU A 310 -15.57 1.31 -6.88
C LEU A 310 -16.78 1.20 -7.83
N ALA A 311 -16.63 1.63 -9.09
CA ALA A 311 -17.70 1.54 -10.08
C ALA A 311 -18.05 0.09 -10.46
N LEU A 312 -17.08 -0.82 -10.43
CA LEU A 312 -17.25 -2.22 -10.82
C LEU A 312 -17.44 -3.17 -9.61
N LEU A 313 -17.40 -2.64 -8.39
CA LEU A 313 -17.45 -3.43 -7.16
C LEU A 313 -18.67 -4.35 -7.05
N PRO A 314 -19.90 -3.90 -7.40
CA PRO A 314 -21.08 -4.78 -7.38
C PRO A 314 -20.92 -6.00 -8.29
N LEU A 315 -20.39 -5.81 -9.50
CA LEU A 315 -20.17 -6.89 -10.47
C LEU A 315 -19.08 -7.86 -10.00
N LEU A 316 -18.03 -7.34 -9.36
CA LEU A 316 -16.97 -8.16 -8.77
C LEU A 316 -17.51 -9.01 -7.61
N GLN A 317 -18.34 -8.45 -6.74
CA GLN A 317 -18.97 -9.17 -5.63
C GLN A 317 -19.88 -10.30 -6.14
N GLN A 318 -20.67 -10.02 -7.18
CA GLN A 318 -21.57 -10.98 -7.81
C GLN A 318 -20.83 -12.21 -8.34
N ALA A 319 -19.68 -12.01 -8.98
CA ALA A 319 -18.86 -13.11 -9.51
C ALA A 319 -17.91 -13.74 -8.47
N ARG A 320 -17.82 -13.19 -7.25
CA ARG A 320 -16.72 -13.47 -6.30
C ARG A 320 -15.36 -13.33 -7.01
N GLY A 321 -15.24 -12.25 -7.77
CA GLY A 321 -14.19 -12.02 -8.74
C GLY A 321 -12.85 -11.66 -8.12
N ARG A 322 -11.98 -11.13 -8.98
CA ARG A 322 -10.58 -10.86 -8.65
C ARG A 322 -10.19 -9.46 -9.09
N VAL A 323 -9.50 -8.74 -8.23
CA VAL A 323 -8.89 -7.45 -8.55
C VAL A 323 -7.38 -7.61 -8.56
N VAL A 324 -6.74 -7.20 -9.66
CA VAL A 324 -5.29 -7.20 -9.81
C VAL A 324 -4.83 -5.77 -10.08
N ASN A 325 -4.09 -5.20 -9.14
CA ASN A 325 -3.57 -3.84 -9.25
C ASN A 325 -2.10 -3.87 -9.65
N ILE A 326 -1.75 -3.16 -10.72
CA ILE A 326 -0.36 -3.04 -11.17
C ILE A 326 0.29 -1.86 -10.44
N SER A 327 1.06 -2.20 -9.41
CA SER A 327 1.91 -1.29 -8.66
C SER A 327 3.29 -1.17 -9.33
N SER A 328 4.36 -1.18 -8.54
CA SER A 328 5.77 -1.20 -8.94
C SER A 328 6.61 -1.55 -7.71
N VAL A 329 7.84 -2.01 -7.92
CA VAL A 329 8.86 -2.02 -6.85
C VAL A 329 9.05 -0.64 -6.19
N LEU A 330 8.75 0.44 -6.92
CA LEU A 330 8.76 1.81 -6.38
C LEU A 330 7.54 2.15 -5.50
N GLY A 331 6.59 1.22 -5.34
CA GLY A 331 5.59 1.23 -4.27
C GLY A 331 6.09 0.61 -2.95
N ARG A 332 7.29 0.01 -2.97
CA ARG A 332 7.96 -0.60 -1.79
C ARG A 332 9.12 0.23 -1.30
N LEU A 333 9.86 0.85 -2.22
CA LEU A 333 10.99 1.72 -1.92
C LEU A 333 10.99 2.91 -2.88
N ALA A 334 10.93 4.14 -2.35
CA ALA A 334 10.99 5.34 -3.17
C ALA A 334 12.45 5.64 -3.58
N ALA A 335 12.75 5.54 -4.86
CA ALA A 335 14.07 5.84 -5.42
C ALA A 335 14.07 7.02 -6.41
N ASN A 336 12.88 7.44 -6.83
CA ASN A 336 12.67 8.53 -7.78
C ASN A 336 11.87 9.66 -7.12
N GLY A 337 12.17 10.90 -7.50
CA GLY A 337 11.34 12.05 -7.14
C GLY A 337 10.05 12.13 -7.97
N GLY A 338 9.12 12.96 -7.51
CA GLY A 338 7.84 13.20 -8.18
C GLY A 338 6.70 12.28 -7.78
N GLY A 339 5.60 12.38 -8.54
CA GLY A 339 4.33 11.73 -8.19
C GLY A 339 4.33 10.22 -8.31
N TYR A 340 5.27 9.62 -9.06
CA TYR A 340 5.22 8.18 -9.37
C TYR A 340 5.32 7.30 -8.12
N CYS A 341 6.38 7.42 -7.33
CA CYS A 341 6.55 6.64 -6.10
C CYS A 341 5.35 6.84 -5.16
N VAL A 342 4.98 8.10 -4.90
CA VAL A 342 3.82 8.45 -4.05
C VAL A 342 2.56 7.75 -4.53
N SER A 343 2.32 7.75 -5.85
CA SER A 343 1.14 7.12 -6.42
C SER A 343 1.10 5.61 -6.26
N LYS A 344 2.26 4.94 -6.38
CA LYS A 344 2.39 3.48 -6.24
C LYS A 344 2.28 3.06 -4.78
N PHE A 345 2.87 3.81 -3.84
CA PHE A 345 2.63 3.61 -2.40
C PHE A 345 1.15 3.80 -2.04
N GLY A 346 0.47 4.81 -2.60
CA GLY A 346 -0.96 5.01 -2.42
C GLY A 346 -1.79 3.83 -2.94
N LEU A 347 -1.42 3.27 -4.10
CA LEU A 347 -2.06 2.10 -4.68
C LEU A 347 -1.83 0.82 -3.84
N GLU A 348 -0.63 0.63 -3.26
CA GLU A 348 -0.36 -0.46 -2.30
C GLU A 348 -1.32 -0.39 -1.11
N ALA A 349 -1.42 0.79 -0.48
CA ALA A 349 -2.26 1.00 0.69
C ALA A 349 -3.74 0.74 0.37
N PHE A 350 -4.22 1.28 -0.75
CA PHE A 350 -5.59 1.01 -1.22
C PHE A 350 -5.83 -0.48 -1.45
N SER A 351 -4.90 -1.18 -2.09
CA SER A 351 -5.03 -2.60 -2.41
C SER A 351 -5.09 -3.47 -1.16
N ASP A 352 -4.29 -3.16 -0.14
CA ASP A 352 -4.30 -3.89 1.14
C ASP A 352 -5.59 -3.66 1.94
N SER A 353 -6.13 -2.44 1.94
CA SER A 353 -7.43 -2.15 2.54
C SER A 353 -8.55 -2.88 1.79
N LEU A 354 -8.62 -2.70 0.46
CA LEU A 354 -9.61 -3.35 -0.40
C LEU A 354 -9.63 -4.87 -0.19
N ARG A 355 -8.46 -5.51 -0.09
CA ARG A 355 -8.36 -6.95 0.15
C ARG A 355 -9.06 -7.40 1.43
N ARG A 356 -8.94 -6.63 2.51
CA ARG A 356 -9.53 -6.98 3.82
C ARG A 356 -11.03 -6.70 3.81
N ASP A 357 -11.43 -5.55 3.27
CA ASP A 357 -12.83 -5.13 3.18
C ASP A 357 -13.63 -6.09 2.28
N MET A 358 -13.00 -6.62 1.24
CA MET A 358 -13.66 -7.44 0.24
C MET A 358 -13.60 -8.95 0.49
N ALA A 359 -12.79 -9.40 1.45
CA ALA A 359 -12.65 -10.82 1.78
C ALA A 359 -13.97 -11.52 2.17
N PRO A 360 -14.88 -10.91 2.97
CA PRO A 360 -16.17 -11.53 3.31
C PRO A 360 -17.08 -11.79 2.10
N PHE A 361 -16.90 -11.03 1.01
CA PHE A 361 -17.66 -11.18 -0.23
C PHE A 361 -17.00 -12.17 -1.21
N GLY A 362 -15.89 -12.80 -0.83
CA GLY A 362 -15.16 -13.74 -1.67
C GLY A 362 -14.36 -13.11 -2.80
N VAL A 363 -14.25 -11.77 -2.84
CA VAL A 363 -13.44 -11.07 -3.85
C VAL A 363 -11.97 -11.08 -3.43
N GLN A 364 -11.11 -11.56 -4.31
CA GLN A 364 -9.67 -11.67 -4.05
C GLN A 364 -8.93 -10.48 -4.65
N VAL A 365 -7.95 -9.94 -3.93
CA VAL A 365 -7.14 -8.81 -4.39
C VAL A 365 -5.67 -9.19 -4.40
N SER A 366 -5.02 -8.97 -5.53
CA SER A 366 -3.59 -9.21 -5.75
C SER A 366 -2.90 -7.94 -6.22
N ILE A 367 -1.64 -7.76 -5.80
CA ILE A 367 -0.79 -6.67 -6.22
C ILE A 367 0.34 -7.24 -7.06
N VAL A 368 0.58 -6.64 -8.22
CA VAL A 368 1.75 -6.94 -9.05
C VAL A 368 2.69 -5.75 -8.97
N GLU A 369 3.94 -6.00 -8.58
CA GLU A 369 5.00 -5.04 -8.33
C GLU A 369 6.15 -5.26 -9.33
N PRO A 370 6.01 -4.88 -10.60
CA PRO A 370 7.10 -5.04 -11.56
C PRO A 370 8.33 -4.23 -11.16
N GLY A 371 9.49 -4.83 -11.43
CA GLY A 371 10.73 -4.09 -11.60
C GLY A 371 10.72 -3.22 -12.85
N PHE A 372 11.89 -2.91 -13.38
CA PHE A 372 12.02 -2.10 -14.58
C PHE A 372 11.91 -2.96 -15.85
N PHE A 373 10.99 -2.60 -16.74
CA PHE A 373 10.73 -3.31 -17.99
C PHE A 373 10.63 -2.34 -19.15
N ARG A 374 11.05 -2.76 -20.34
CA ARG A 374 11.00 -1.92 -21.55
C ARG A 374 9.57 -1.77 -22.07
N THR A 375 8.92 -0.68 -21.68
CA THR A 375 7.57 -0.29 -22.12
C THR A 375 7.58 1.15 -22.63
N PRO A 376 6.52 1.62 -23.32
CA PRO A 376 6.41 3.04 -23.67
C PRO A 376 6.52 3.98 -22.46
N ALA A 377 6.07 3.55 -21.27
CA ALA A 377 6.18 4.33 -20.03
C ALA A 377 7.64 4.50 -19.53
N THR A 378 8.56 3.65 -19.96
CA THR A 378 9.99 3.71 -19.62
C THR A 378 10.84 4.12 -20.83
N ASN A 379 10.23 4.72 -21.85
CA ASN A 379 10.96 5.20 -23.02
C ASN A 379 11.96 6.28 -22.59
N LEU A 380 13.23 6.07 -22.95
CA LEU A 380 14.34 6.96 -22.58
C LEU A 380 14.14 8.37 -23.15
N GLU A 381 13.72 8.49 -24.41
CA GLU A 381 13.50 9.79 -25.05
C GLU A 381 12.39 10.57 -24.35
N SER A 382 11.28 9.89 -24.00
CA SER A 382 10.20 10.52 -23.24
C SER A 382 10.64 10.99 -21.85
N LEU A 383 11.49 10.19 -21.17
CA LEU A 383 12.06 10.56 -19.88
C LEU A 383 13.02 11.74 -19.98
N GLU A 384 13.90 11.74 -20.99
CA GLU A 384 14.86 12.83 -21.24
C GLU A 384 14.12 14.14 -21.55
N ASN A 385 13.10 14.09 -22.41
CA ASN A 385 12.27 15.24 -22.75
C ASN A 385 11.52 15.80 -21.52
N ALA A 386 10.97 14.93 -20.68
CA ALA A 386 10.30 15.34 -19.45
C ALA A 386 11.27 16.03 -18.48
N LEU A 387 12.47 15.46 -18.28
CA LEU A 387 13.50 16.06 -17.43
C LEU A 387 13.99 17.42 -17.96
N GLN A 388 14.18 17.54 -19.28
CA GLN A 388 14.55 18.80 -19.92
C GLN A 388 13.45 19.86 -19.74
N ALA A 389 12.17 19.49 -19.88
CA ALA A 389 11.05 20.38 -19.65
C ALA A 389 10.99 20.86 -18.18
N CYS A 390 11.20 19.95 -17.22
CA CYS A 390 11.30 20.32 -15.80
C CYS A 390 12.43 21.31 -15.55
N TRP A 391 13.61 21.07 -16.13
CA TRP A 391 14.76 21.97 -16.01
C TRP A 391 14.49 23.35 -16.63
N ALA A 392 13.92 23.39 -17.83
CA ALA A 392 13.64 24.64 -18.55
C ALA A 392 12.64 25.54 -17.81
N ARG A 393 11.73 24.96 -17.02
CA ARG A 393 10.76 25.69 -16.20
C ARG A 393 11.36 26.28 -14.91
N LEU A 394 12.54 25.85 -14.50
CA LEU A 394 13.16 26.30 -13.25
C LEU A 394 13.51 27.79 -13.29
N PRO A 395 13.36 28.52 -12.16
CA PRO A 395 13.94 29.85 -12.03
C PRO A 395 15.47 29.81 -12.24
N PRO A 396 16.09 30.84 -12.87
CA PRO A 396 17.53 30.89 -13.09
C PRO A 396 18.35 30.74 -11.79
N ALA A 397 17.86 31.30 -10.69
CA ALA A 397 18.47 31.15 -9.37
C ALA A 397 18.55 29.68 -8.92
N THR A 398 17.50 28.89 -9.20
CA THR A 398 17.48 27.46 -8.88
C THR A 398 18.41 26.67 -9.79
N GLN A 399 18.45 26.96 -11.09
CA GLN A 399 19.37 26.31 -12.03
C GLN A 399 20.83 26.51 -11.62
N ALA A 400 21.19 27.71 -11.18
CA ALA A 400 22.53 28.05 -10.71
C ALA A 400 22.99 27.23 -9.49
N LEU A 401 22.08 26.71 -8.66
CA LEU A 401 22.43 25.84 -7.53
C LEU A 401 22.99 24.48 -7.98
N TYR A 402 22.50 23.98 -9.12
CA TYR A 402 22.88 22.68 -9.68
C TYR A 402 24.12 22.80 -10.57
N GLY A 403 24.22 23.89 -11.33
CA GLY A 403 25.30 24.16 -12.30
C GLY A 403 25.01 23.59 -13.69
N ASP A 404 25.71 24.11 -14.70
CA ASP A 404 25.39 23.92 -16.12
C ASP A 404 25.50 22.45 -16.58
N ASP A 405 26.42 21.68 -15.99
CA ASP A 405 26.64 20.28 -16.33
C ASP A 405 25.65 19.30 -15.67
N PHE A 406 24.91 19.75 -14.64
CA PHE A 406 24.18 18.83 -13.77
C PHE A 406 23.12 18.05 -14.53
N LEU A 407 22.33 18.73 -15.37
CA LEU A 407 21.30 18.10 -16.18
C LEU A 407 21.90 17.03 -17.10
N ALA A 408 22.97 17.34 -17.83
CA ALA A 408 23.62 16.39 -18.72
C ALA A 408 24.17 15.16 -17.97
N LYS A 409 24.79 15.38 -16.80
CA LYS A 409 25.26 14.29 -15.92
C LYS A 409 24.10 13.44 -15.41
N TYR A 410 23.00 14.08 -15.00
CA TYR A 410 21.80 13.41 -14.49
C TYR A 410 21.15 12.54 -15.57
N LEU A 411 20.93 13.08 -16.78
CA LEU A 411 20.39 12.34 -17.93
C LEU A 411 21.27 11.13 -18.26
N LYS A 412 22.60 11.30 -18.29
CA LYS A 412 23.54 10.21 -18.56
C LYS A 412 23.49 9.09 -17.51
N VAL A 413 23.33 9.44 -16.22
CA VAL A 413 23.16 8.45 -15.15
C VAL A 413 21.84 7.71 -15.32
N GLN A 414 20.72 8.43 -15.53
CA GLN A 414 19.41 7.83 -15.75
C GLN A 414 19.42 6.87 -16.94
N GLN A 415 19.98 7.29 -18.07
CA GLN A 415 20.09 6.47 -19.28
C GLN A 415 20.90 5.19 -19.04
N ARG A 416 22.03 5.29 -18.31
CA ARG A 416 22.84 4.12 -17.94
C ARG A 416 22.10 3.16 -17.03
N VAL A 417 21.43 3.68 -15.99
CA VAL A 417 20.66 2.88 -15.03
C VAL A 417 19.55 2.14 -15.77
N MET A 418 18.72 2.85 -16.54
CA MET A 418 17.61 2.28 -17.30
C MET A 418 18.07 1.22 -18.32
N ASN A 419 19.18 1.46 -19.04
CA ASN A 419 19.72 0.47 -19.97
C ASN A 419 20.22 -0.81 -19.28
N LEU A 420 20.70 -0.71 -18.03
CA LEU A 420 21.18 -1.83 -17.25
C LEU A 420 20.05 -2.66 -16.63
N ILE A 421 19.01 -1.99 -16.12
CA ILE A 421 17.97 -2.65 -15.30
C ILE A 421 16.70 -3.02 -16.08
N CYS A 422 16.39 -2.35 -17.20
CA CYS A 422 15.15 -2.60 -17.94
C CYS A 422 15.18 -3.94 -18.68
N ASP A 423 14.38 -4.88 -18.16
CA ASP A 423 14.17 -6.19 -18.75
C ASP A 423 13.29 -6.09 -20.03
N PRO A 424 13.72 -6.67 -21.17
CA PRO A 424 12.91 -6.65 -22.39
C PRO A 424 11.75 -7.67 -22.36
N ASP A 425 11.80 -8.68 -21.50
CA ASP A 425 10.81 -9.76 -21.48
C ASP A 425 9.57 -9.40 -20.66
N LEU A 426 8.60 -8.75 -21.31
CA LEU A 426 7.31 -8.38 -20.69
C LEU A 426 6.46 -9.61 -20.31
N THR A 427 6.79 -10.81 -20.81
CA THR A 427 6.01 -12.02 -20.51
C THR A 427 6.12 -12.40 -19.04
N LYS A 428 7.17 -11.98 -18.34
CA LYS A 428 7.33 -12.15 -16.89
C LYS A 428 6.19 -11.48 -16.12
N VAL A 429 5.80 -10.28 -16.53
CA VAL A 429 4.70 -9.53 -15.92
C VAL A 429 3.36 -10.12 -16.32
N SER A 430 3.14 -10.39 -17.62
CA SER A 430 1.85 -10.93 -18.08
C SER A 430 1.54 -12.32 -17.51
N ARG A 431 2.56 -13.17 -17.30
CA ARG A 431 2.39 -14.45 -16.58
C ARG A 431 1.98 -14.26 -15.12
N CYS A 432 2.54 -13.26 -14.41
CA CYS A 432 2.12 -12.95 -13.05
C CYS A 432 0.67 -12.43 -13.00
N LEU A 433 0.28 -11.58 -13.96
CA LEU A 433 -1.09 -11.09 -14.08
C LEU A 433 -2.08 -12.23 -14.38
N GLU A 434 -1.75 -13.09 -15.35
CA GLU A 434 -2.53 -14.30 -15.66
C GLU A 434 -2.64 -15.22 -14.43
N HIS A 435 -1.55 -15.46 -13.72
CA HIS A 435 -1.57 -16.30 -12.52
C HIS A 435 -2.42 -15.67 -11.41
N ALA A 436 -2.35 -14.36 -11.20
CA ALA A 436 -3.19 -13.66 -10.22
C ALA A 436 -4.69 -13.85 -10.52
N LEU A 437 -5.06 -13.87 -11.80
CA LEU A 437 -6.44 -14.13 -12.24
C LEU A 437 -6.83 -15.61 -12.17
N THR A 438 -5.93 -16.54 -12.50
CA THR A 438 -6.28 -17.95 -12.75
C THR A 438 -5.89 -18.91 -11.65
N ALA A 439 -4.97 -18.56 -10.74
CA ALA A 439 -4.54 -19.47 -9.68
C ALA A 439 -5.67 -19.77 -8.70
N ARG A 440 -5.85 -21.02 -8.27
CA ARG A 440 -6.83 -21.41 -7.24
C ARG A 440 -6.57 -20.68 -5.92
N HIS A 441 -5.30 -20.44 -5.60
CA HIS A 441 -4.85 -19.72 -4.43
C HIS A 441 -3.90 -18.58 -4.85
N PRO A 442 -4.41 -17.45 -5.34
CA PRO A 442 -3.55 -16.37 -5.79
C PRO A 442 -2.75 -15.79 -4.63
N ARG A 443 -1.51 -15.40 -4.92
CA ARG A 443 -0.64 -14.69 -3.98
C ARG A 443 -1.14 -13.27 -3.79
N THR A 444 -0.92 -12.71 -2.60
CA THR A 444 -1.23 -11.30 -2.35
C THR A 444 -0.31 -10.35 -3.13
N ARG A 445 0.94 -10.76 -3.35
CA ARG A 445 1.96 -9.96 -4.05
C ARG A 445 2.73 -10.80 -5.07
N TYR A 446 2.98 -10.22 -6.23
CA TYR A 446 3.82 -10.76 -7.29
C TYR A 446 4.85 -9.74 -7.68
N SER A 447 6.13 -10.10 -7.68
CA SER A 447 7.20 -9.16 -8.00
C SER A 447 7.99 -9.68 -9.21
N PRO A 448 7.46 -9.48 -10.43
CA PRO A 448 8.14 -9.90 -11.66
C PRO A 448 9.36 -9.01 -11.93
N GLY A 449 10.45 -9.63 -12.38
CA GLY A 449 11.75 -8.97 -12.60
C GLY A 449 12.83 -9.56 -11.70
N TRP A 450 14.05 -9.64 -12.22
CA TRP A 450 15.21 -10.07 -11.44
C TRP A 450 15.61 -8.96 -10.45
N ASP A 451 15.55 -7.71 -10.90
CA ASP A 451 15.82 -6.50 -10.14
C ASP A 451 14.82 -6.34 -8.99
N ALA A 452 13.54 -6.63 -9.23
CA ALA A 452 12.53 -6.64 -8.19
C ALA A 452 12.90 -7.58 -7.04
N LYS A 453 13.31 -8.81 -7.37
CA LYS A 453 13.58 -9.88 -6.40
C LYS A 453 14.93 -9.73 -5.70
N LEU A 454 15.97 -9.31 -6.43
CA LEU A 454 17.36 -9.33 -5.96
C LEU A 454 17.87 -7.97 -5.50
N LEU A 455 17.25 -6.87 -5.94
CA LEU A 455 17.69 -5.51 -5.63
C LEU A 455 16.64 -4.75 -4.80
N TRP A 456 15.48 -4.46 -5.37
CA TRP A 456 14.53 -3.50 -4.80
C TRP A 456 13.80 -4.02 -3.56
N LEU A 457 13.32 -5.27 -3.59
CA LEU A 457 12.66 -5.86 -2.43
C LEU A 457 13.62 -6.02 -1.24
N PRO A 458 14.81 -6.63 -1.37
CA PRO A 458 15.78 -6.66 -0.27
C PRO A 458 16.10 -5.27 0.25
N ALA A 459 16.34 -4.29 -0.64
CA ALA A 459 16.62 -2.91 -0.25
C ALA A 459 15.47 -2.28 0.55
N SER A 460 14.20 -2.59 0.25
CA SER A 460 13.04 -2.08 0.99
C SER A 460 12.98 -2.52 2.46
N TYR A 461 13.73 -3.57 2.85
CA TYR A 461 13.83 -4.04 4.24
C TYR A 461 15.11 -3.60 4.95
N LEU A 462 16.04 -2.95 4.24
CA LEU A 462 17.28 -2.45 4.84
C LEU A 462 17.04 -1.14 5.60
N PRO A 463 17.90 -0.79 6.57
CA PRO A 463 17.84 0.51 7.23
C PRO A 463 17.93 1.65 6.21
N ALA A 464 17.10 2.68 6.39
CA ALA A 464 17.02 3.83 5.47
C ALA A 464 18.39 4.48 5.23
N SER A 465 19.21 4.62 6.28
CA SER A 465 20.57 5.19 6.18
C SER A 465 21.48 4.46 5.19
N LEU A 466 21.35 3.13 5.07
CA LEU A 466 22.14 2.33 4.14
C LEU A 466 21.62 2.52 2.71
N VAL A 467 20.31 2.44 2.53
CA VAL A 467 19.66 2.62 1.22
C VAL A 467 19.93 4.02 0.66
N ASP A 468 19.74 5.05 1.49
CA ASP A 468 19.99 6.44 1.13
C ASP A 468 21.45 6.66 0.75
N ALA A 469 22.39 6.08 1.51
CA ALA A 469 23.82 6.19 1.21
C ALA A 469 24.22 5.50 -0.11
N VAL A 470 23.47 4.49 -0.57
CA VAL A 470 23.70 3.86 -1.87
C VAL A 470 23.07 4.71 -2.99
N LEU A 471 21.79 5.07 -2.85
CA LEU A 471 21.05 5.83 -3.87
C LEU A 471 21.66 7.23 -4.12
N THR A 472 22.06 7.93 -3.06
CA THR A 472 22.67 9.27 -3.16
C THR A 472 24.08 9.24 -3.78
N ARG A 473 24.79 8.12 -3.73
CA ARG A 473 26.10 7.96 -4.39
C ARG A 473 25.99 7.77 -5.91
N VAL A 474 24.85 7.29 -6.39
CA VAL A 474 24.61 7.05 -7.82
C VAL A 474 24.28 8.35 -8.54
N LEU A 475 23.55 9.25 -7.89
CA LEU A 475 23.12 10.53 -8.47
C LEU A 475 24.25 11.57 -8.47
N PRO A 476 24.32 12.46 -9.48
CA PRO A 476 25.26 13.57 -9.46
C PRO A 476 24.94 14.53 -8.30
N LYS A 477 25.96 15.21 -7.79
CA LYS A 477 25.81 16.23 -6.76
C LYS A 477 25.63 17.62 -7.39
N PRO A 478 24.78 18.48 -6.80
CA PRO A 478 24.66 19.88 -7.23
C PRO A 478 25.97 20.64 -6.97
N ALA A 479 26.22 21.69 -7.76
CA ALA A 479 27.42 22.53 -7.64
C ALA A 479 27.56 23.17 -6.24
N GLN A 480 26.45 23.57 -5.62
CA GLN A 480 26.42 24.18 -4.29
C GLN A 480 26.00 23.18 -3.19
N ALA A 481 26.51 21.94 -3.23
CA ALA A 481 26.23 20.96 -2.19
C ALA A 481 26.88 21.36 -0.84
N ALA A 482 26.07 21.54 0.20
CA ALA A 482 26.57 21.61 1.58
C ALA A 482 26.84 20.18 2.09
N TYR A 483 28.04 19.92 2.59
CA TYR A 483 28.44 18.64 3.17
C TYR A 483 28.11 18.57 4.66
#